data_AF-B6K140-F1
#
_entry.id   AF-B6K140-F1
#
_cell.length_a   1.000
_cell.length_b   1.000
_cell.length_c   1.000
_cell.angle_alpha   90.00
_cell.angle_beta   90.00
_cell.angle_gamma   90.00
#
_symmetry.space_group_name_H-M   'P 1'
#
loop_
_entity.id
_entity.type
_entity.pdbx_description
1 polymer ?
#
loop_
_entity_poly.entity_id
_entity_poly.type
_entity_poly.pdbx_seq_one_letter_code
_entity_poly.pdbx_strand_id
1 'polypeptide(L)'
;MKLGLKELPAKLRAFFAKFPPETEKAWSLGTARPNPFLPAKNEITGAWRGPVYSNRKQADLFKLAKMHNLQHLLPRQKTWNGEKNRRIIQSVIRPKGKKFERNKEARQEKKNTILQEALKKTDAFKQNLKKEKALNSRSPI
;
A
#
# COMPACT_ATOMS: atom_id res chain seq x y z
N MET A 1 -1.43 -40.07 10.23
CA MET A 1 -1.03 -39.94 11.64
C MET A 1 -2.12 -39.18 12.40
N LYS A 2 -2.81 -39.81 13.35
CA LYS A 2 -3.69 -39.12 14.32
C LYS A 2 -2.79 -38.69 15.48
N LEU A 3 -2.33 -37.44 15.48
CA LEU A 3 -1.63 -36.88 16.66
C LEU A 3 -2.66 -36.78 17.80
N GLY A 4 -2.32 -37.34 18.95
CA GLY A 4 -3.18 -37.23 20.13
C GLY A 4 -3.25 -35.78 20.60
N LEU A 5 -4.36 -35.36 21.21
CA LEU A 5 -4.53 -33.99 21.74
C LEU A 5 -3.42 -33.58 22.72
N LYS A 6 -2.74 -34.55 23.33
CA LYS A 6 -1.61 -34.39 24.26
C LYS A 6 -0.29 -34.04 23.58
N GLU A 7 -0.10 -34.41 22.32
CA GLU A 7 1.12 -34.16 21.53
C GLU A 7 1.11 -32.77 20.87
N LEU A 8 -0.01 -32.06 20.96
CA LEU A 8 -0.18 -30.73 20.41
C LEU A 8 0.58 -29.67 21.23
N PRO A 9 1.13 -28.63 20.57
CA PRO A 9 1.71 -27.48 21.26
C PRO A 9 0.73 -26.90 22.29
N ALA A 10 1.23 -26.57 23.48
CA ALA A 10 0.40 -26.14 24.61
C ALA A 10 -0.57 -25.00 24.27
N LYS A 11 -0.14 -24.05 23.43
CA LYS A 11 -1.00 -22.95 22.96
C LYS A 11 -2.20 -23.44 22.13
N LEU A 12 -1.96 -24.36 21.20
CA LEU A 12 -2.98 -24.91 20.32
C LEU A 12 -3.93 -25.83 21.11
N ARG A 13 -3.38 -26.62 22.03
CA ARG A 13 -4.15 -27.44 22.98
C ARG A 13 -5.05 -26.59 23.87
N ALA A 14 -4.52 -25.52 24.47
CA ALA A 14 -5.31 -24.61 25.31
C ALA A 14 -6.41 -23.89 24.51
N PHE A 15 -6.13 -23.53 23.25
CA PHE A 15 -7.14 -22.97 22.37
C PHE A 15 -8.28 -23.96 22.14
N PHE A 16 -7.98 -25.20 21.73
CA PHE A 16 -9.02 -26.22 21.50
C PHE A 16 -9.73 -26.67 22.78
N ALA A 17 -9.09 -26.59 23.95
CA ALA A 17 -9.77 -26.83 25.22
C ALA A 17 -10.87 -25.78 25.51
N LYS A 18 -10.60 -24.50 25.18
CA LYS A 18 -11.58 -23.41 25.39
C LYS A 18 -12.57 -23.28 24.23
N PHE A 19 -12.11 -23.57 23.02
CA PHE A 19 -12.84 -23.47 21.76
C PHE A 19 -12.77 -24.82 21.03
N PRO A 20 -13.48 -25.85 21.53
CA PRO A 20 -13.51 -27.15 20.87
C PRO A 20 -14.12 -27.02 19.48
N PRO A 21 -13.47 -27.55 18.44
CA PRO A 21 -14.03 -27.62 17.10
C PRO A 21 -14.94 -28.85 17.02
N GLU A 22 -16.25 -28.64 17.08
CA GLU A 22 -17.25 -29.73 17.00
C GLU A 22 -17.33 -30.30 15.56
N THR A 23 -17.21 -29.43 14.55
CA THR A 23 -17.21 -29.78 13.13
C THR A 23 -16.32 -28.79 12.35
N GLU A 24 -15.92 -29.14 11.12
CA GLU A 24 -15.15 -28.25 10.23
C GLU A 24 -15.87 -26.92 9.92
N LYS A 25 -17.20 -26.91 10.06
CA LYS A 25 -18.07 -25.75 9.80
C LYS A 25 -18.52 -25.03 11.08
N ALA A 26 -17.97 -25.38 12.26
CA ALA A 26 -18.36 -24.79 13.54
C ALA A 26 -18.21 -23.26 13.63
N TRP A 27 -17.52 -22.63 12.67
CA TRP A 27 -17.22 -21.21 12.63
C TRP A 27 -17.84 -20.47 11.43
N SER A 28 -18.80 -21.07 10.71
CA SER A 28 -19.48 -20.42 9.57
C SER A 28 -20.47 -19.33 10.01
N LEU A 29 -20.73 -18.34 9.15
CA LEU A 29 -21.77 -17.34 9.39
C LEU A 29 -23.13 -18.03 9.61
N GLY A 30 -23.78 -17.79 10.76
CA GLY A 30 -25.09 -18.35 11.10
C GLY A 30 -25.09 -19.24 12.36
N THR A 31 -23.94 -19.62 12.91
CA THR A 31 -23.87 -20.33 14.19
C THR A 31 -24.02 -19.36 15.37
N ALA A 32 -24.74 -19.77 16.42
CA ALA A 32 -24.92 -19.00 17.67
C ALA A 32 -23.60 -18.68 18.40
N ARG A 33 -22.48 -19.27 17.98
CA ARG A 33 -21.16 -19.10 18.58
C ARG A 33 -20.37 -17.99 17.89
N PRO A 34 -19.99 -16.91 18.59
CA PRO A 34 -19.16 -15.85 18.02
C PRO A 34 -17.73 -16.34 17.75
N ASN A 35 -17.17 -15.95 16.61
CA ASN A 35 -15.79 -16.27 16.24
C ASN A 35 -14.80 -15.52 17.15
N PRO A 36 -13.90 -16.21 17.89
CA PRO A 36 -12.99 -15.57 18.84
C PRO A 36 -11.88 -14.74 18.19
N PHE A 37 -11.72 -14.82 16.86
CA PHE A 37 -10.73 -14.06 16.09
C PHE A 37 -11.29 -12.78 15.48
N LEU A 38 -12.61 -12.61 15.46
CA LEU A 38 -13.25 -11.42 14.91
C LEU A 38 -13.70 -10.49 16.04
N PRO A 39 -13.68 -9.17 15.82
CA PRO A 39 -14.34 -8.25 16.72
C PRO A 39 -15.85 -8.48 16.70
N ALA A 40 -16.49 -8.35 17.86
CA ALA A 40 -17.93 -8.54 18.02
C ALA A 40 -18.57 -7.24 18.47
N LYS A 41 -19.74 -6.91 17.90
CA LYS A 41 -20.53 -5.76 18.33
C LYS A 41 -21.40 -6.15 19.52
N ASN A 42 -21.42 -5.34 20.57
CA ASN A 42 -22.39 -5.49 21.64
C ASN A 42 -23.76 -5.00 21.15
N GLU A 43 -24.78 -5.84 21.23
CA GLU A 43 -26.12 -5.52 20.74
C GLU A 43 -26.78 -4.41 21.58
N ILE A 44 -26.54 -4.41 22.89
CA ILE A 44 -27.16 -3.46 23.83
C ILE A 44 -26.51 -2.08 23.72
N THR A 45 -25.18 -2.02 23.78
CA THR A 45 -24.46 -0.74 23.83
C THR A 45 -24.01 -0.25 22.45
N GLY A 46 -24.14 -1.07 21.41
CA GLY A 46 -23.65 -0.79 20.06
C GLY A 46 -22.12 -0.74 19.91
N ALA A 47 -21.37 -0.80 21.02
CA ALA A 47 -19.91 -0.69 21.02
C ALA A 47 -19.24 -1.96 20.49
N TRP A 48 -18.14 -1.79 19.76
CA TRP A 48 -17.32 -2.89 19.28
C TRP A 48 -16.36 -3.38 20.36
N ARG A 49 -16.40 -4.68 20.64
CA ARG A 49 -15.40 -5.35 21.47
C ARG A 49 -14.31 -5.90 20.55
N GLY A 50 -13.05 -5.74 20.99
CA GLY A 50 -11.92 -6.36 20.31
C GLY A 50 -12.04 -7.89 20.27
N PRO A 51 -11.30 -8.57 19.37
CA PRO A 51 -11.31 -10.02 19.31
C PRO A 51 -10.73 -10.63 20.61
N VAL A 52 -11.23 -11.80 21.00
CA VAL A 52 -10.79 -12.52 22.21
C VAL A 52 -9.30 -12.85 22.14
N TYR A 53 -8.81 -13.22 20.95
CA TYR A 53 -7.38 -13.33 20.68
C TYR A 53 -6.93 -12.16 19.82
N SER A 54 -5.81 -11.54 20.18
CA SER A 54 -5.20 -10.51 19.34
C SER A 54 -4.60 -11.09 18.06
N ASN A 55 -4.47 -10.28 17.00
CA ASN A 55 -3.92 -10.69 15.70
C ASN A 55 -2.59 -11.46 15.82
N ARG A 56 -1.71 -11.07 16.76
CA ARG A 56 -0.46 -11.81 17.04
C ARG A 56 -0.74 -13.24 17.51
N LYS A 57 -1.60 -13.41 18.53
CA LYS A 57 -1.95 -14.73 19.06
C LYS A 57 -2.68 -15.58 18.01
N GLN A 58 -3.53 -14.96 17.21
CA GLN A 58 -4.20 -15.61 16.08
C GLN A 58 -3.17 -16.15 15.07
N ALA A 59 -2.18 -15.33 14.68
CA ALA A 59 -1.13 -15.74 13.76
C ALA A 59 -0.25 -16.87 14.32
N ASP A 60 0.09 -16.82 15.62
CA ASP A 60 0.81 -17.90 16.29
C ASP A 60 0.03 -19.22 16.23
N LEU A 61 -1.27 -19.19 16.58
CA LEU A 61 -2.15 -20.36 16.52
C LEU A 61 -2.26 -20.89 15.10
N PHE A 62 -2.41 -20.01 14.12
CA PHE A 62 -2.51 -20.39 12.71
C PHE A 62 -1.23 -21.05 12.20
N LYS A 63 -0.05 -20.50 12.53
CA LYS A 63 1.24 -21.10 12.16
C LYS A 63 1.39 -22.49 12.77
N LEU A 64 1.08 -22.65 14.06
CA LEU A 64 1.12 -23.95 14.73
C LEU A 64 0.12 -24.94 14.11
N ALA A 65 -1.13 -24.53 13.90
CA ALA A 65 -2.13 -25.37 13.27
C ALA A 65 -1.76 -25.76 11.83
N LYS A 66 -1.13 -24.86 11.07
CA LYS A 66 -0.61 -25.14 9.73
C LYS A 66 0.50 -26.19 9.76
N MET A 67 1.45 -26.09 10.68
CA MET A 67 2.51 -27.09 10.87
C MET A 67 1.94 -28.49 11.18
N HIS A 68 0.84 -28.55 11.92
CA HIS A 68 0.17 -29.81 12.28
C HIS A 68 -0.99 -30.20 11.35
N ASN A 69 -1.20 -29.50 10.22
CA ASN A 69 -2.31 -29.73 9.29
C ASN A 69 -3.73 -29.60 9.89
N LEU A 70 -3.87 -28.89 11.02
CA LEU A 70 -5.13 -28.63 11.72
C LEU A 70 -5.75 -27.28 11.38
N GLN A 71 -5.29 -26.62 10.31
CA GLN A 71 -5.73 -25.29 9.92
C GLN A 71 -7.25 -25.21 9.71
N HIS A 72 -7.87 -26.28 9.20
CA HIS A 72 -9.30 -26.35 8.90
C HIS A 72 -10.19 -26.32 10.15
N LEU A 73 -9.65 -26.68 11.32
CA LEU A 73 -10.36 -26.68 12.60
C LEU A 73 -10.38 -25.30 13.28
N LEU A 74 -9.49 -24.39 12.87
CA LEU A 74 -9.46 -23.05 13.43
C LEU A 74 -10.57 -22.17 12.82
N PRO A 75 -11.12 -21.21 13.61
CA PRO A 75 -11.98 -20.18 13.06
C PRO A 75 -11.27 -19.43 11.94
N ARG A 76 -11.95 -19.22 10.80
CA ARG A 76 -11.33 -18.51 9.66
C ARG A 76 -11.30 -17.01 9.91
N GLN A 77 -10.13 -16.40 9.69
CA GLN A 77 -9.99 -14.96 9.54
C GLN A 77 -9.99 -14.58 8.04
N LYS A 78 -10.60 -13.45 7.67
CA LYS A 78 -10.67 -12.96 6.28
C LYS A 78 -9.31 -12.86 5.58
N THR A 79 -8.25 -12.61 6.36
CA THR A 79 -6.87 -12.42 5.90
C THR A 79 -6.11 -13.71 5.64
N TRP A 80 -6.63 -14.87 6.08
CA TRP A 80 -5.91 -16.16 5.99
C TRP A 80 -6.12 -16.92 4.68
N ASN A 81 -7.02 -16.47 3.81
CA ASN A 81 -7.37 -17.13 2.54
C ASN A 81 -6.28 -17.05 1.45
N GLY A 82 -5.02 -16.81 1.84
CA GLY A 82 -3.88 -16.88 0.95
C GLY A 82 -3.80 -15.75 -0.06
N GLU A 83 -2.70 -15.80 -0.80
CA GLU A 83 -2.07 -14.74 -1.60
C GLU A 83 -2.90 -14.26 -2.80
N LYS A 84 -4.01 -14.94 -3.08
CA LYS A 84 -4.85 -14.74 -4.27
C LYS A 84 -5.40 -13.32 -4.42
N ASN A 85 -5.49 -12.56 -3.34
CA ASN A 85 -6.00 -11.18 -3.33
C ASN A 85 -4.98 -10.14 -2.84
N ARG A 86 -3.67 -10.41 -2.88
CA ARG A 86 -2.67 -9.38 -2.61
C ARG A 86 -2.66 -8.38 -3.77
N ARG A 87 -3.38 -7.27 -3.62
CA ARG A 87 -3.28 -6.14 -4.55
C ARG A 87 -1.84 -5.63 -4.55
N ILE A 88 -1.25 -5.50 -5.74
CA ILE A 88 0.07 -4.89 -5.89
C ILE A 88 -0.02 -3.45 -5.36
N ILE A 89 0.99 -3.03 -4.59
CA ILE A 89 1.02 -1.69 -4.00
C ILE A 89 1.05 -0.65 -5.13
N GLN A 90 0.30 0.44 -4.97
CA GLN A 90 0.24 1.52 -5.96
C GLN A 90 1.63 2.06 -6.35
N SER A 91 2.58 2.12 -5.42
CA SER A 91 3.95 2.58 -5.71
C SER A 91 4.70 1.73 -6.73
N VAL A 92 4.36 0.44 -6.85
CA VAL A 92 4.94 -0.47 -7.86
C VAL A 92 4.27 -0.26 -9.22
N ILE A 93 2.94 -0.08 -9.23
CA ILE A 93 2.16 0.12 -10.46
C ILE A 93 2.39 1.53 -11.04
N ARG A 94 2.43 2.54 -10.18
CA ARG A 94 2.47 3.97 -10.51
C ARG A 94 3.45 4.68 -9.56
N PRO A 95 4.77 4.54 -9.79
CA PRO A 95 5.76 5.28 -9.02
C PRO A 95 5.59 6.78 -9.29
N LYS A 96 5.67 7.59 -8.22
CA LYS A 96 5.47 9.05 -8.29
C LYS A 96 6.60 9.79 -9.04
N GLY A 97 7.78 9.19 -9.12
CA GLY A 97 9.00 9.86 -9.60
C GLY A 97 9.54 10.92 -8.61
N LYS A 98 10.74 11.41 -8.88
CA LYS A 98 11.39 12.47 -8.07
C LYS A 98 10.86 13.85 -8.48
N LYS A 99 11.05 14.87 -7.62
CA LYS A 99 10.57 16.24 -7.89
C LYS A 99 11.16 16.85 -9.17
N PHE A 100 12.44 16.60 -9.46
CA PHE A 100 13.10 17.14 -10.65
C PHE A 100 12.62 16.49 -11.95
N GLU A 101 12.23 15.21 -11.91
CA GLU A 101 11.68 14.49 -13.07
C GLU A 101 10.32 15.08 -13.45
N ARG A 102 9.45 15.27 -12.44
CA ARG A 102 8.12 15.84 -12.61
C ARG A 102 8.14 17.29 -13.14
N ASN A 103 9.16 18.06 -12.77
CA ASN A 103 9.27 19.46 -13.17
C ASN A 103 10.24 19.69 -14.35
N LYS A 104 10.75 18.61 -14.98
CA LYS A 104 11.79 18.69 -16.01
C LYS A 104 11.31 19.47 -17.22
N GLU A 105 10.10 19.17 -17.71
CA GLU A 105 9.51 19.79 -18.90
C GLU A 105 9.27 21.28 -18.68
N ALA A 106 8.57 21.65 -17.60
CA ALA A 106 8.35 23.05 -17.25
C ALA A 106 9.67 23.83 -17.06
N ARG A 107 10.73 23.18 -16.55
CA ARG A 107 12.06 23.81 -16.45
C ARG A 107 12.70 23.98 -17.83
N GLN A 108 12.52 23.03 -18.75
CA GLN A 108 13.04 23.10 -20.11
C GLN A 108 12.33 24.19 -20.93
N GLU A 109 11.01 24.28 -20.84
CA GLU A 109 10.21 25.32 -21.48
C GLU A 109 10.68 26.72 -21.06
N LYS A 110 10.86 26.93 -19.75
CA LYS A 110 11.40 28.20 -19.21
C LYS A 110 12.79 28.53 -19.75
N LYS A 111 13.65 27.52 -19.94
CA LYS A 111 14.97 27.75 -20.57
C LYS A 111 14.82 28.15 -22.03
N ASN A 112 13.93 27.49 -22.76
CA ASN A 112 13.69 27.77 -24.17
C ASN A 112 13.13 29.18 -24.38
N THR A 113 12.19 29.62 -23.55
CA THR A 113 11.63 30.98 -23.64
C THR A 113 12.69 32.05 -23.38
N ILE A 114 13.49 31.89 -22.31
CA ILE A 114 14.58 32.80 -21.98
C ILE A 114 15.60 32.88 -23.13
N LEU A 115 15.93 31.74 -23.73
CA LEU A 115 16.86 31.68 -24.87
C LEU A 115 16.29 32.39 -26.10
N GLN A 116 15.02 32.17 -26.44
CA GLN A 116 14.37 32.87 -27.55
C GLN A 116 14.34 34.39 -27.34
N GLU A 117 14.03 34.85 -26.13
CA GLU A 117 14.06 36.27 -25.79
C GLU A 117 15.47 36.85 -25.90
N ALA A 118 16.47 36.12 -25.41
CA ALA A 118 17.87 36.52 -25.53
C ALA A 118 18.28 36.65 -27.00
N LEU A 119 17.95 35.67 -27.85
CA LEU A 119 18.23 35.72 -29.29
C LEU A 119 17.59 36.95 -29.94
N LYS A 120 16.30 37.19 -29.71
CA LYS A 120 15.59 38.38 -30.23
C LYS A 120 16.27 39.68 -29.82
N LYS A 121 16.68 39.79 -28.55
CA LYS A 121 17.42 40.97 -28.04
C LYS A 121 18.78 41.13 -28.72
N THR A 122 19.52 40.03 -28.91
CA THR A 122 20.82 40.08 -29.60
C THR A 122 20.68 40.49 -31.07
N ASP A 123 19.65 40.02 -31.77
CA ASP A 123 19.40 40.39 -33.16
C ASP A 123 18.99 41.86 -33.27
N ALA A 124 18.10 42.34 -32.39
CA ALA A 124 17.73 43.75 -32.33
C ALA A 124 18.96 44.65 -32.09
N PHE A 125 19.84 44.27 -31.16
CA PHE A 125 21.09 44.99 -30.91
C PHE A 125 21.99 45.04 -32.16
N LYS A 126 22.20 43.90 -32.83
CA LYS A 126 22.97 43.83 -34.08
C LYS A 126 22.38 44.72 -35.18
N GLN A 127 21.05 44.77 -35.30
CA GLN A 127 20.38 45.62 -36.29
C GLN A 127 20.58 47.10 -35.99
N ASN A 128 20.46 47.51 -34.73
CA ASN A 128 20.71 48.90 -34.32
C ASN A 128 22.16 49.30 -34.58
N LEU A 129 23.14 48.45 -34.23
CA LEU A 129 24.56 48.70 -34.48
C LEU A 129 24.86 48.86 -35.99
N LYS A 130 24.21 48.06 -36.85
CA LYS A 130 24.31 48.21 -38.31
C LYS A 130 23.74 49.56 -38.79
N LYS A 131 22.59 49.97 -38.26
CA LYS A 131 21.96 51.26 -38.59
C LYS A 131 22.85 52.43 -38.18
N GLU A 132 23.38 52.42 -36.96
CA GLU A 132 24.30 53.46 -36.47
C GLU A 132 25.54 53.59 -37.36
N LYS A 133 26.17 52.46 -37.71
CA LYS A 133 27.31 52.46 -38.66
C LYS A 133 26.94 53.04 -40.02
N ALA A 134 25.77 52.67 -40.57
CA ALA A 134 25.30 53.16 -41.86
C ALA A 134 24.96 54.66 -41.84
N LEU A 135 24.52 55.19 -40.69
CA LEU A 135 24.25 56.62 -40.51
C LEU A 135 25.57 57.41 -40.46
N ASN A 136 26.54 56.94 -39.67
CA ASN A 136 27.86 57.56 -39.58
C ASN A 136 28.64 57.51 -40.90
N SER A 137 28.45 56.48 -41.74
CA SER A 137 29.08 56.42 -43.07
C SER A 137 28.41 57.33 -44.12
N ARG A 138 27.19 57.81 -43.86
CA ARG A 138 26.41 58.64 -44.78
C ARG A 138 26.58 60.13 -44.57
N SER A 139 27.13 60.56 -43.43
CA SER A 139 27.52 61.95 -43.19
C SER A 139 28.87 62.21 -43.88
N PRO A 140 28.91 62.94 -45.02
CA PRO A 140 30.16 63.40 -45.59
C PRO A 140 30.68 64.55 -44.73
N ILE A 141 31.97 64.55 -44.47
CA ILE A 141 32.69 65.77 -44.05
C ILE A 141 32.73 66.71 -45.25
#